data_AF-A0A8J6WWS5-F1
#
_entry.id   AF-A0A8J6WWS5-F1
#
_cell.length_a   1.000
_cell.length_b   1.000
_cell.length_c   1.000
_cell.angle_alpha   90.00
_cell.angle_beta   90.00
_cell.angle_gamma   90.00
#
_symmetry.space_group_name_H-M   'P 1'
#
loop_
_entity.id
_entity.type
_entity.pdbx_description
1 polymer ?
#
loop_
_entity_poly.entity_id
_entity_poly.type
_entity_poly.pdbx_seq_one_letter_code
_entity_poly.pdbx_strand_id
1 'polypeptide(L)'
;MRDRETKATLVQTLWNAIALNAEFYENALNTSRNRSIARAIVILAALSHMLGSAVILITNRASIPILGIALLIDGLAVVAGYYFWTATIWQLGQWLRSSQPTYGELLIPIGFAYAPQAFNFLTLIPLLGSPIEFALALWSLLTVILAVRQGLDISLRWAGLICLVGWPLVQIALRSVQTFEQFLVQVTQ
;
A
#
# COMPACT_ATOMS: atom_id res chain seq x y z
N MET A 1 6.42 15.98 -24.31
CA MET A 1 6.71 16.87 -23.16
C MET A 1 5.91 16.48 -21.91
N ARG A 2 4.57 16.34 -21.96
CA ARG A 2 3.70 15.94 -20.83
C ARG A 2 4.10 14.66 -20.06
N ASP A 3 4.66 13.66 -20.75
CA ASP A 3 5.08 12.39 -20.13
C ASP A 3 6.33 12.51 -19.23
N ARG A 4 7.28 13.38 -19.60
CA ARG A 4 8.49 13.64 -18.79
C ARG A 4 8.16 14.40 -17.50
N GLU A 5 7.25 15.36 -17.56
CA GLU A 5 6.79 16.09 -16.37
C GLU A 5 6.03 15.17 -15.40
N THR A 6 5.17 14.28 -15.93
CA THR A 6 4.44 13.31 -15.11
C THR A 6 5.40 12.35 -14.39
N LYS A 7 6.40 11.81 -15.10
CA LYS A 7 7.42 10.91 -14.52
C LYS A 7 8.25 11.59 -13.43
N ALA A 8 8.74 12.80 -13.69
CA ALA A 8 9.49 13.59 -12.71
C ALA A 8 8.65 13.85 -11.44
N THR A 9 7.35 14.14 -11.63
CA THR A 9 6.42 14.35 -10.52
C THR A 9 6.20 13.06 -9.72
N LEU A 10 6.00 11.91 -10.37
CA LEU A 10 5.80 10.62 -9.71
C LEU A 10 7.01 10.22 -8.85
N VAL A 11 8.22 10.33 -9.39
CA VAL A 11 9.46 9.98 -8.66
C VAL A 11 9.64 10.90 -7.46
N GLN A 12 9.41 12.20 -7.62
CA GLN A 12 9.48 13.16 -6.53
C GLN A 12 8.45 12.86 -5.45
N THR A 13 7.22 12.49 -5.83
CA THR A 13 6.19 12.06 -4.89
C THR A 13 6.60 10.81 -4.13
N LEU A 14 7.11 9.77 -4.81
CA LEU A 14 7.59 8.55 -4.16
C LEU A 14 8.68 8.86 -3.14
N TRP A 15 9.67 9.67 -3.54
CA TRP A 15 10.77 10.04 -2.65
C TRP A 15 10.28 10.79 -1.41
N ASN A 16 9.45 11.82 -1.60
CA ASN A 16 8.92 12.62 -0.49
C ASN A 16 8.05 11.79 0.47
N ALA A 17 7.24 10.88 -0.08
CA ALA A 17 6.41 9.98 0.72
C ALA A 17 7.28 9.03 1.56
N ILE A 18 8.27 8.39 0.96
CA ILE A 18 9.16 7.43 1.64
C ILE A 18 10.06 8.14 2.67
N ALA A 19 10.46 9.38 2.39
CA ALA A 19 11.25 10.21 3.29
C ALA A 19 10.47 10.72 4.52
N LEU A 20 9.21 10.31 4.71
CA LEU A 20 8.38 10.70 5.86
C LEU A 20 8.24 12.23 5.99
N ASN A 21 8.19 12.94 4.86
CA ASN A 21 8.07 14.40 4.84
C ASN A 21 6.64 14.82 5.24
N ALA A 22 6.49 15.38 6.45
CA ALA A 22 5.19 15.79 6.97
C ALA A 22 4.56 16.96 6.19
N GLU A 23 5.37 17.89 5.68
CA GLU A 23 4.90 19.03 4.87
C GLU A 23 4.34 18.55 3.52
N PHE A 24 4.91 17.48 2.97
CA PHE A 24 4.39 16.86 1.74
C PHE A 24 2.97 16.31 1.93
N TYR A 25 2.69 15.65 3.06
CA TYR A 25 1.36 15.10 3.35
C TYR A 25 0.32 16.18 3.71
N GLU A 26 0.75 17.27 4.36
CA GLU A 26 -0.10 18.43 4.65
C GLU A 26 -0.57 19.10 3.35
N ASN A 27 0.32 19.16 2.35
CA ASN A 27 0.03 19.74 1.04
C ASN A 27 -0.55 18.74 0.02
N ALA A 28 -1.10 17.60 0.47
CA ALA A 28 -1.71 16.59 -0.38
C ALA A 28 -3.11 17.02 -0.88
N LEU A 29 -3.17 18.12 -1.63
CA LEU A 29 -4.39 18.76 -2.10
C LEU A 29 -5.27 17.82 -2.93
N ASN A 30 -6.59 18.02 -2.84
CA ASN A 30 -7.61 17.24 -3.55
C ASN A 30 -7.72 17.58 -5.05
N THR A 31 -6.61 17.47 -5.78
CA THR A 31 -6.54 17.75 -7.22
C THR A 31 -6.70 16.48 -8.06
N SER A 32 -7.19 16.63 -9.30
CA SER A 32 -7.29 15.50 -10.26
C SER A 32 -5.93 14.84 -10.53
N ARG A 33 -4.86 15.65 -10.54
CA ARG A 33 -3.47 15.20 -10.69
C ARG A 33 -3.04 14.33 -9.52
N ASN A 34 -3.21 14.79 -8.28
CA ASN A 34 -2.82 14.04 -7.08
C ASN A 34 -3.60 12.73 -6.97
N ARG A 35 -4.91 12.72 -7.29
CA ARG A 35 -5.70 11.48 -7.39
C ARG A 35 -5.11 10.50 -8.40
N SER A 36 -4.66 10.97 -9.56
CA SER A 36 -4.03 10.12 -10.57
C SER A 36 -2.70 9.55 -10.09
N ILE A 37 -1.87 10.35 -9.41
CA ILE A 37 -0.57 9.93 -8.87
C ILE A 37 -0.77 8.89 -7.76
N ALA A 38 -1.70 9.14 -6.83
CA ALA A 38 -2.02 8.21 -5.74
C ALA A 38 -2.44 6.83 -6.29
N ARG A 39 -3.33 6.81 -7.28
CA ARG A 39 -3.70 5.56 -7.97
C ARG A 39 -2.50 4.90 -8.66
N ALA A 40 -1.65 5.67 -9.32
CA ALA A 40 -0.47 5.11 -9.98
C ALA A 40 0.49 4.46 -8.97
N ILE A 41 0.68 5.07 -7.79
CA ILE A 41 1.51 4.51 -6.71
C ILE A 41 0.90 3.23 -6.16
N VAL A 42 -0.41 3.18 -5.91
CA VAL A 42 -1.09 1.97 -5.44
C VAL A 42 -1.04 0.85 -6.48
N ILE A 43 -1.21 1.16 -7.76
CA ILE A 43 -1.05 0.18 -8.85
C ILE A 43 0.39 -0.32 -8.91
N LEU A 44 1.37 0.58 -8.78
CA LEU A 44 2.78 0.20 -8.76
C LEU A 44 3.09 -0.72 -7.56
N ALA A 45 2.55 -0.40 -6.38
CA ALA A 45 2.66 -1.25 -5.21
C ALA A 45 2.05 -2.65 -5.45
N ALA A 46 0.86 -2.73 -6.04
CA ALA A 46 0.23 -4.01 -6.36
C ALA A 46 1.06 -4.83 -7.36
N LEU A 47 1.53 -4.20 -8.45
CA LEU A 47 2.41 -4.87 -9.43
C LEU A 47 3.73 -5.33 -8.79
N SER A 48 4.29 -4.54 -7.89
CA SER A 48 5.51 -4.86 -7.16
C SER A 48 5.33 -6.08 -6.26
N HIS A 49 4.18 -6.17 -5.59
CA HIS A 49 3.77 -7.32 -4.78
C HIS A 49 3.62 -8.58 -5.64
N MET A 50 2.91 -8.46 -6.76
CA MET A 50 2.72 -9.56 -7.71
C MET A 50 4.05 -10.11 -8.23
N LEU A 51 5.04 -9.24 -8.52
CA LEU A 51 6.36 -9.70 -8.94
C LEU A 51 7.07 -10.50 -7.84
N GLY A 52 6.98 -10.05 -6.58
CA GLY A 52 7.50 -10.80 -5.42
C GLY A 52 6.85 -12.17 -5.29
N SER A 53 5.50 -12.22 -5.29
CA SER A 53 4.72 -13.45 -5.20
C SER A 53 4.98 -14.40 -6.38
N ALA A 54 5.20 -13.88 -7.59
CA ALA A 54 5.46 -14.68 -8.78
C ALA A 54 6.69 -15.56 -8.64
N VAL A 55 7.79 -15.04 -8.08
CA VAL A 55 9.01 -15.83 -7.89
C VAL A 55 8.81 -16.95 -6.88
N ILE A 56 8.07 -16.70 -5.81
CA ILE A 56 7.74 -17.74 -4.82
C ILE A 56 6.92 -18.85 -5.49
N LEU A 57 5.90 -18.49 -6.28
CA LEU A 57 5.04 -19.46 -6.96
C LEU A 57 5.79 -20.27 -8.02
N ILE A 58 6.63 -19.61 -8.83
CA ILE A 58 7.47 -20.28 -9.84
C ILE A 58 8.48 -21.23 -9.17
N THR A 59 9.09 -20.80 -8.07
CA THR A 59 10.03 -21.64 -7.29
C THR A 59 9.34 -22.88 -6.73
N ASN A 60 8.09 -22.74 -6.28
CA ASN A 60 7.25 -23.86 -5.84
C ASN A 60 6.60 -24.64 -7.01
N ARG A 61 7.04 -24.42 -8.25
CA ARG A 61 6.58 -25.12 -9.46
C ARG A 61 5.06 -25.00 -9.70
N ALA A 62 4.48 -23.84 -9.41
CA ALA A 62 3.09 -23.54 -9.74
C ALA A 62 2.82 -23.74 -11.24
N SER A 63 1.67 -24.33 -11.59
CA SER A 63 1.23 -24.41 -12.97
C SER A 63 0.84 -23.02 -13.51
N ILE A 64 0.95 -22.80 -14.82
CA ILE A 64 0.67 -21.50 -15.46
C ILE A 64 -0.75 -20.96 -15.14
N PRO A 65 -1.82 -21.77 -15.14
CA PRO A 65 -3.15 -21.27 -14.77
C PRO A 65 -3.22 -20.80 -13.32
N ILE A 66 -2.61 -21.55 -12.38
CA ILE A 66 -2.60 -21.21 -10.96
C ILE A 66 -1.78 -19.94 -10.72
N LEU A 67 -0.63 -19.81 -11.38
CA LEU A 67 0.19 -18.60 -11.32
C LEU A 67 -0.62 -17.36 -11.73
N GLY A 68 -1.35 -17.42 -12.85
CA GLY A 68 -2.16 -16.29 -13.31
C GLY A 68 -3.26 -15.90 -12.32
N ILE A 69 -3.99 -16.88 -11.78
CA ILE A 69 -5.07 -16.62 -10.82
C ILE A 69 -4.53 -16.08 -9.50
N ALA A 70 -3.46 -16.70 -8.97
CA ALA A 70 -2.81 -16.27 -7.73
C ALA A 70 -2.35 -14.81 -7.83
N LEU A 71 -1.58 -14.47 -8.87
CA LEU A 71 -1.10 -13.09 -9.06
C LEU A 71 -2.23 -12.06 -9.20
N LEU A 72 -3.34 -12.43 -9.84
CA LEU A 72 -4.50 -11.54 -9.90
C LEU A 72 -5.12 -11.33 -8.50
N ILE A 73 -5.24 -12.38 -7.70
CA ILE A 73 -5.77 -12.30 -6.33
C ILE A 73 -4.84 -11.47 -5.45
N ASP A 74 -3.51 -11.70 -5.50
CA ASP A 74 -2.50 -10.93 -4.78
C ASP A 74 -2.58 -9.42 -5.09
N GLY A 75 -2.57 -9.06 -6.38
CA GLY A 75 -2.67 -7.66 -6.80
C GLY A 75 -4.00 -7.01 -6.37
N LEU A 76 -5.11 -7.73 -6.49
CA LEU A 76 -6.42 -7.26 -6.03
C LEU A 76 -6.46 -7.11 -4.50
N ALA A 77 -5.80 -7.99 -3.75
CA ALA A 77 -5.73 -7.92 -2.29
C ALA A 77 -4.98 -6.66 -1.83
N VAL A 78 -3.90 -6.27 -2.50
CA VAL A 78 -3.18 -5.01 -2.21
C VAL A 78 -4.08 -3.79 -2.43
N VAL A 79 -4.77 -3.73 -3.58
CA VAL A 79 -5.68 -2.62 -3.90
C VAL A 79 -6.87 -2.59 -2.95
N ALA A 80 -7.46 -3.75 -2.63
CA ALA A 80 -8.55 -3.86 -1.67
C ALA A 80 -8.11 -3.44 -0.25
N GLY A 81 -6.91 -3.86 0.17
CA GLY A 81 -6.30 -3.46 1.44
C GLY A 81 -6.13 -1.94 1.55
N TYR A 82 -5.75 -1.27 0.46
CA TYR A 82 -5.69 0.19 0.39
C TYR A 82 -7.05 0.87 0.62
N TYR A 83 -8.09 0.44 -0.10
CA TYR A 83 -9.43 1.02 0.07
C TYR A 83 -10.02 0.69 1.44
N PHE A 84 -9.83 -0.54 1.93
CA PHE A 84 -10.25 -1.00 3.24
C PHE A 84 -9.60 -0.18 4.36
N TRP A 85 -8.27 -0.03 4.33
CA TRP A 85 -7.56 0.69 5.37
C TRP A 85 -7.94 2.18 5.38
N THR A 86 -8.10 2.78 4.19
CA THR A 86 -8.64 4.15 4.06
C THR A 86 -10.04 4.25 4.67
N ALA A 87 -10.88 3.24 4.49
CA ALA A 87 -12.24 3.24 5.02
C ALA A 87 -12.24 3.13 6.55
N THR A 88 -11.40 2.25 7.10
CA THR A 88 -11.21 2.15 8.55
C THR A 88 -10.74 3.47 9.15
N ILE A 89 -9.74 4.12 8.53
CA ILE A 89 -9.23 5.42 8.98
C ILE A 89 -10.32 6.49 8.90
N TRP A 90 -11.03 6.57 7.78
CA TRP A 90 -12.11 7.53 7.58
C TRP A 90 -13.24 7.33 8.61
N GLN A 91 -13.64 6.09 8.87
CA GLN A 91 -14.69 5.76 9.83
C GLN A 91 -14.29 6.12 11.26
N LEU A 92 -13.10 5.73 11.70
CA LEU A 92 -12.62 6.02 13.05
C LEU A 92 -12.28 7.51 13.24
N GLY A 93 -11.84 8.19 12.18
CA GLY A 93 -11.60 9.63 12.20
C GLY A 93 -12.86 10.42 12.58
N GLN A 94 -14.06 9.94 12.20
CA GLN A 94 -15.32 10.67 12.42
C GLN A 94 -15.58 10.90 13.90
N TRP A 95 -15.05 10.02 14.74
CA TRP A 95 -15.20 10.09 16.19
C TRP A 95 -14.21 11.06 16.84
N LEU A 96 -13.14 11.44 16.14
CA LEU A 96 -12.11 12.34 16.65
C LEU A 96 -12.25 13.77 16.14
N ARG A 97 -12.76 13.98 14.92
CA ARG A 97 -12.90 15.30 14.31
C ARG A 97 -14.20 15.40 13.52
N SER A 98 -15.01 16.40 13.85
CA SER A 98 -16.28 16.66 13.16
C SER A 98 -16.10 17.20 11.73
N SER A 99 -15.06 17.99 11.48
CA SER A 99 -14.75 18.62 10.19
C SER A 99 -13.68 17.84 9.42
N GLN A 100 -13.85 16.52 9.30
CA GLN A 100 -12.85 15.67 8.68
C GLN A 100 -12.98 15.62 7.14
N PRO A 101 -11.92 15.23 6.41
CA PRO A 101 -11.97 15.06 4.97
C PRO A 101 -12.95 13.96 4.56
N THR A 102 -13.46 14.08 3.35
CA THR A 102 -14.24 13.01 2.73
C THR A 102 -13.38 11.77 2.49
N TYR A 103 -14.02 10.60 2.34
CA TYR A 103 -13.31 9.36 2.01
C TYR A 103 -12.42 9.51 0.76
N GLY A 104 -12.94 10.16 -0.28
CA GLY A 104 -12.19 10.41 -1.53
C GLY A 104 -10.98 11.34 -1.37
N GLU A 105 -11.00 12.21 -0.38
CA GLU A 105 -9.86 13.08 -0.04
C GLU A 105 -8.76 12.30 0.67
N LEU A 106 -9.12 11.38 1.58
CA LEU A 106 -8.15 10.54 2.29
C LEU A 106 -7.44 9.51 1.40
N LEU A 107 -8.07 9.09 0.30
CA LEU A 107 -7.44 8.22 -0.70
C LEU A 107 -6.13 8.83 -1.25
N ILE A 108 -6.02 10.15 -1.34
CA ILE A 108 -4.82 10.79 -1.89
C ILE A 108 -3.59 10.62 -0.97
N PRO A 109 -3.58 11.16 0.27
CA PRO A 109 -2.43 11.05 1.15
C PRO A 109 -2.14 9.59 1.55
N ILE A 110 -3.17 8.75 1.70
CA ILE A 110 -2.97 7.32 1.97
C ILE A 110 -2.38 6.60 0.75
N GLY A 111 -2.83 6.93 -0.46
CA GLY A 111 -2.27 6.35 -1.69
C GLY A 111 -0.81 6.74 -1.90
N PHE A 112 -0.42 7.96 -1.53
CA PHE A 112 1.00 8.35 -1.48
C PHE A 112 1.76 7.55 -0.43
N ALA A 113 1.17 7.29 0.72
CA ALA A 113 1.78 6.51 1.79
C ALA A 113 2.02 5.03 1.44
N TYR A 114 1.40 4.51 0.37
CA TYR A 114 1.72 3.20 -0.22
C TYR A 114 3.04 3.18 -1.04
N ALA A 115 3.71 4.33 -1.19
CA ALA A 115 4.99 4.42 -1.90
C ALA A 115 6.07 3.40 -1.49
N PRO A 116 6.25 3.03 -0.20
CA PRO A 116 7.23 2.01 0.17
C PRO A 116 6.92 0.65 -0.47
N GLN A 117 5.63 0.30 -0.61
CA GLN A 117 5.22 -0.95 -1.25
C GLN A 117 5.53 -1.00 -2.75
N ALA A 118 5.82 0.13 -3.41
CA ALA A 118 6.34 0.12 -4.78
C ALA A 118 7.68 -0.64 -4.89
N PHE A 119 8.39 -0.83 -3.78
CA PHE A 119 9.67 -1.55 -3.70
C PHE A 119 9.51 -3.01 -3.27
N ASN A 120 8.30 -3.54 -3.21
CA ASN A 120 8.05 -4.93 -2.81
C ASN A 120 8.70 -5.96 -3.76
N PHE A 121 8.99 -5.61 -5.02
CA PHE A 121 9.81 -6.41 -5.93
C PHE A 121 11.22 -6.69 -5.37
N LEU A 122 11.70 -5.98 -4.36
CA LEU A 122 12.97 -6.34 -3.69
C LEU A 122 12.88 -7.69 -2.94
N THR A 123 11.67 -8.20 -2.68
CA THR A 123 11.46 -9.53 -2.11
C THR A 123 11.92 -10.67 -3.03
N LEU A 124 12.23 -10.37 -4.30
CA LEU A 124 12.88 -11.28 -5.24
C LEU A 124 14.26 -11.76 -4.75
N ILE A 125 14.89 -11.06 -3.81
CA ILE A 125 16.18 -11.46 -3.25
C ILE A 125 15.99 -12.74 -2.42
N PRO A 126 16.67 -13.86 -2.75
CA PRO A 126 16.56 -15.11 -2.03
C PRO A 126 16.84 -14.94 -0.52
N LEU A 127 16.09 -15.64 0.32
CA LEU A 127 16.15 -15.60 1.80
C LEU A 127 15.77 -14.27 2.46
N LEU A 128 15.63 -13.17 1.70
CA LEU A 128 15.29 -11.84 2.24
C LEU A 128 13.85 -11.41 1.99
N GLY A 129 13.04 -12.20 1.27
CA GLY A 129 11.65 -11.88 0.96
C GLY A 129 10.81 -11.45 2.17
N SER A 130 10.66 -12.33 3.17
CA SER A 130 9.83 -12.04 4.35
C SER A 130 10.36 -10.86 5.19
N PRO A 131 11.68 -10.74 5.47
CA PRO A 131 12.23 -9.55 6.13
C PRO A 131 11.97 -8.24 5.38
N ILE A 132 12.15 -8.23 4.06
CA ILE A 132 11.94 -7.04 3.22
C ILE A 132 10.46 -6.65 3.24
N GLU A 133 9.57 -7.61 3.03
CA GLU A 133 8.12 -7.38 3.04
C GLU A 133 7.66 -6.80 4.39
N PHE A 134 8.14 -7.35 5.50
CA PHE A 134 7.84 -6.83 6.84
C PHE A 134 8.39 -5.41 7.04
N ALA A 135 9.61 -5.14 6.60
CA ALA A 135 10.21 -3.80 6.68
C ALA A 135 9.40 -2.77 5.86
N LEU A 136 8.99 -3.11 4.64
CA LEU A 136 8.16 -2.26 3.79
C LEU A 136 6.75 -2.05 4.37
N ALA A 137 6.16 -3.10 4.95
CA ALA A 137 4.88 -3.01 5.65
C ALA A 137 4.93 -2.08 6.86
N LEU A 138 6.01 -2.15 7.64
CA LEU A 138 6.24 -1.26 8.78
C LEU A 138 6.52 0.18 8.32
N TRP A 139 7.30 0.36 7.27
CA TRP A 139 7.54 1.69 6.69
C TRP A 139 6.25 2.31 6.16
N SER A 140 5.41 1.50 5.52
CA SER A 140 4.08 1.92 5.06
C SER A 140 3.14 2.28 6.22
N LEU A 141 3.28 1.64 7.37
CA LEU A 141 2.57 2.05 8.58
C LEU A 141 3.01 3.45 9.03
N LEU A 142 4.31 3.72 9.06
CA LEU A 142 4.84 5.03 9.45
C LEU A 142 4.39 6.15 8.49
N THR A 143 4.44 5.90 7.17
CA THR A 143 3.98 6.86 6.17
C THR A 143 2.48 7.12 6.28
N VAL A 144 1.66 6.08 6.52
CA VAL A 144 0.21 6.24 6.70
C VAL A 144 -0.10 6.98 8.00
N ILE A 145 0.62 6.72 9.09
CA ILE A 145 0.46 7.48 10.35
C ILE A 145 0.69 8.97 10.11
N LEU A 146 1.73 9.35 9.36
CA LEU A 146 1.98 10.75 9.02
C LEU A 146 0.91 11.32 8.08
N ALA A 147 0.51 10.56 7.06
CA ALA A 147 -0.57 10.93 6.14
C ALA A 147 -1.88 11.21 6.89
N VAL A 148 -2.22 10.37 7.87
CA VAL A 148 -3.43 10.51 8.70
C VAL A 148 -3.28 11.66 9.69
N ARG A 149 -2.12 11.79 10.33
CA ARG A 149 -1.84 12.91 11.25
C ARG A 149 -2.04 14.25 10.55
N GLN A 150 -1.55 14.39 9.33
CA GLN A 150 -1.69 15.64 8.55
C GLN A 150 -3.06 15.77 7.89
N GLY A 151 -3.60 14.70 7.29
CA GLY A 151 -4.88 14.73 6.59
C GLY A 151 -6.08 14.90 7.51
N LEU A 152 -6.04 14.32 8.72
CA LEU A 152 -7.07 14.52 9.74
C LEU A 152 -6.70 15.64 10.73
N ASP A 153 -5.46 16.15 10.69
CA ASP A 153 -4.95 17.17 11.62
C ASP A 153 -5.19 16.78 13.09
N ILE A 154 -4.79 15.56 13.45
CA ILE A 154 -4.93 14.99 14.80
C ILE A 154 -3.56 14.76 15.42
N SER A 155 -3.50 14.59 16.75
CA SER A 155 -2.24 14.24 17.40
C SER A 155 -1.66 12.93 16.86
N LEU A 156 -0.32 12.82 16.81
CA LEU A 156 0.38 11.62 16.35
C LEU A 156 -0.05 10.34 17.09
N ARG A 157 -0.37 10.47 18.39
CA ARG A 157 -0.86 9.35 19.22
C ARG A 157 -2.16 8.78 18.67
N TRP A 158 -3.14 9.64 18.37
CA TRP A 158 -4.43 9.24 17.81
C TRP A 158 -4.30 8.70 16.39
N ALA A 159 -3.47 9.33 15.54
CA ALA A 159 -3.19 8.82 14.20
C ALA A 159 -2.59 7.41 14.25
N GLY A 160 -1.63 7.18 15.15
CA GLY A 160 -1.04 5.86 15.41
C GLY A 160 -2.08 4.82 15.79
N LEU A 161 -2.94 5.12 16.78
CA LEU A 161 -3.98 4.20 17.24
C LEU A 161 -4.96 3.83 16.14
N ILE A 162 -5.47 4.80 15.37
CA ILE A 162 -6.39 4.54 14.25
C ILE A 162 -5.73 3.66 13.18
N CYS A 163 -4.48 3.98 12.80
CA CYS A 163 -3.77 3.22 11.78
C CYS A 163 -3.54 1.76 12.21
N LEU A 164 -3.23 1.55 13.51
CA LEU A 164 -3.02 0.22 14.11
C LEU A 164 -4.29 -0.63 14.19
N VAL A 165 -5.49 -0.08 14.04
CA VAL A 165 -6.72 -0.89 13.96
C VAL A 165 -6.82 -1.58 12.60
N GLY A 166 -6.61 -0.83 11.51
CA GLY A 166 -6.75 -1.36 10.15
C GLY A 166 -5.52 -2.11 9.65
N TRP A 167 -4.31 -1.70 10.05
CA TRP A 167 -3.06 -2.24 9.51
C TRP A 167 -2.91 -3.76 9.76
N PRO A 168 -3.09 -4.30 10.99
CA PRO A 168 -2.98 -5.73 11.23
C PRO A 168 -3.96 -6.55 10.38
N LEU A 169 -5.18 -6.04 10.17
CA LEU A 169 -6.18 -6.72 9.34
C LEU A 169 -5.72 -6.82 7.89
N VAL A 170 -5.15 -5.74 7.33
CA VAL A 170 -4.56 -5.76 5.99
C VAL A 170 -3.38 -6.72 5.92
N GLN A 171 -2.48 -6.71 6.92
CA GLN A 171 -1.33 -7.62 6.95
C GLN A 171 -1.74 -9.09 7.04
N ILE A 172 -2.73 -9.40 7.87
CA ILE A 172 -3.26 -10.76 8.01
C ILE A 172 -3.92 -11.19 6.70
N ALA A 173 -4.71 -10.32 6.06
CA ALA A 173 -5.35 -10.63 4.78
C ALA A 173 -4.32 -10.92 3.68
N LEU A 174 -3.30 -10.07 3.52
CA LEU A 174 -2.24 -10.27 2.52
C LEU A 174 -1.46 -11.57 2.76
N ARG A 175 -1.05 -11.85 4.00
CA ARG A 175 -0.37 -13.11 4.34
C ARG A 175 -1.26 -14.32 4.14
N SER A 176 -2.55 -14.19 4.41
CA SER A 176 -3.53 -15.26 4.20
C SER A 176 -3.65 -15.60 2.72
N VAL A 177 -3.64 -14.59 1.85
CA VAL A 177 -3.62 -14.78 0.38
C VAL A 177 -2.37 -15.54 -0.05
N GLN A 178 -1.18 -15.07 0.32
CA GLN A 178 0.08 -15.74 -0.03
C GLN A 178 0.15 -17.20 0.47
N THR A 179 -0.29 -17.44 1.71
CA THR A 179 -0.31 -18.79 2.30
C THR A 179 -1.29 -19.70 1.56
N PHE A 180 -2.46 -19.17 1.20
CA PHE A 180 -3.47 -19.89 0.44
C PHE A 180 -2.97 -20.24 -0.97
N GLU A 181 -2.28 -19.32 -1.65
CA GLU A 181 -1.67 -19.59 -2.95
C GLU A 181 -0.64 -20.72 -2.88
N GLN A 182 0.22 -20.72 -1.86
CA GLN A 182 1.17 -21.81 -1.63
C GLN A 182 0.48 -23.14 -1.37
N PHE A 183 -0.60 -23.14 -0.59
CA PHE A 183 -1.41 -24.34 -0.36
C PHE A 183 -2.02 -24.87 -1.67
N LEU A 184 -2.56 -23.99 -2.52
CA LEU A 184 -3.10 -24.39 -3.83
C LEU A 184 -2.03 -25.04 -4.71
N VAL A 185 -0.81 -24.51 -4.71
CA VAL A 185 0.31 -25.08 -5.47
C VAL A 185 0.65 -26.48 -4.94
N GLN A 186 0.64 -26.69 -3.63
CA GLN A 186 0.93 -28.00 -3.03
C GLN A 186 -0.12 -29.06 -3.35
N VAL A 187 -1.42 -28.69 -3.38
CA VAL A 187 -2.53 -29.62 -3.64
C VAL A 187 -2.65 -30.01 -5.12
N THR A 188 -2.07 -29.21 -6.01
CA THR A 188 -2.18 -29.40 -7.47
C THR A 188 -0.93 -30.04 -8.10
N GLN A 189 0.09 -30.34 -7.28
CA GLN A 189 1.25 -31.17 -7.62
C GLN A 189 0.90 -32.65 -7.46
#